data_AF-A0AAU2QFB8-F1
#
_entry.id   AF-A0AAU2QFB8-F1
#
_cell.length_a   1.000
_cell.length_b   1.000
_cell.length_c   1.000
_cell.angle_alpha   90.00
_cell.angle_beta   90.00
_cell.angle_gamma   90.00
#
_symmetry.space_group_name_H-M   'P 1'
#
loop_
_entity.id
_entity.type
_entity.pdbx_description
1 polymer ?
#
loop_
_entity_poly.entity_id
_entity_poly.type
_entity_poly.pdbx_seq_one_letter_code
_entity_poly.pdbx_strand_id
1 'polypeptide(L)'
;MPSSPSRRHVLALGAALGVAASAVPAAASPGASGRSGGREETRSLDELYRAAVADGGKLVVYAGGDTPTQQDGTKAAFQDRFPDIDLTLIVDYSKYHDVRVDNQFATDTLVPDVVQLQTLQDFDRWKQQGRLLHYKPAGFSKVYDKFKDPQGAWVATGAIAFSFLYGTAAVGQDAPRTPQELVDPKWKGRIASSYPHDDDAVLYLFSLYARQYGWDWVARLAAQDVRFARGSNSPGDAVFAGQKAIGIGTAGSLVAPESSPARFVVAAGHPFMGWGQRTGILKQAKNPLAAKLFLNWQLSTERQNNSFNGWSVRTDVTPPVGLKPLWEYPEAHVDGFPRFMADRAEVERWKQTFALYFGEVQGAPTPGSLGLHPGA
;
A
#
# COMPACT_ATOMS: atom_id res chain seq x y z
N MET A 1 -50.04 -48.65 35.20
CA MET A 1 -50.94 -47.49 35.30
C MET A 1 -50.19 -46.26 34.79
N PRO A 2 -50.86 -45.42 34.01
CA PRO A 2 -50.58 -45.17 32.59
C PRO A 2 -49.86 -43.81 32.39
N SER A 3 -49.31 -43.39 31.26
CA SER A 3 -49.28 -43.87 29.87
C SER A 3 -48.29 -42.98 29.10
N SER A 4 -47.45 -43.58 28.25
CA SER A 4 -46.79 -42.91 27.12
C SER A 4 -47.83 -42.43 26.07
N PRO A 5 -47.46 -41.65 25.05
CA PRO A 5 -46.95 -42.23 23.80
C PRO A 5 -45.82 -41.35 23.19
N SER A 6 -45.08 -41.68 22.13
CA SER A 6 -45.24 -42.63 21.04
C SER A 6 -43.87 -42.95 20.42
N ARG A 7 -43.72 -44.19 19.95
CA ARG A 7 -42.62 -44.73 19.14
C ARG A 7 -42.96 -44.67 17.65
N ARG A 8 -41.93 -44.74 16.80
CA ARG A 8 -41.73 -45.65 15.63
C ARG A 8 -40.28 -45.41 15.15
N HIS A 9 -39.26 -46.28 15.21
CA HIS A 9 -39.09 -47.70 14.83
C HIS A 9 -39.69 -48.00 13.43
N VAL A 10 -39.01 -48.57 12.43
CA VAL A 10 -37.85 -49.49 12.41
C VAL A 10 -37.29 -49.62 10.98
N LEU A 11 -36.03 -50.07 10.89
CA LEU A 11 -35.31 -50.56 9.71
C LEU A 11 -36.09 -51.61 8.87
N ALA A 12 -35.77 -51.76 7.58
CA ALA A 12 -35.11 -52.97 7.06
C ALA A 12 -35.04 -53.03 5.52
N LEU A 13 -34.02 -53.77 5.08
CA LEU A 13 -33.55 -54.14 3.76
C LEU A 13 -34.62 -54.58 2.73
N GLY A 14 -34.26 -54.45 1.45
CA GLY A 14 -34.83 -55.26 0.37
C GLY A 14 -34.18 -54.96 -0.98
N ALA A 15 -33.33 -55.87 -1.46
CA ALA A 15 -32.70 -55.84 -2.76
C ALA A 15 -33.67 -56.28 -3.88
N ALA A 16 -33.51 -55.74 -5.10
CA ALA A 16 -33.17 -56.47 -6.33
C ALA A 16 -33.74 -55.85 -7.62
N LEU A 17 -32.99 -56.09 -8.72
CA LEU A 17 -33.37 -56.09 -10.15
C LEU A 17 -33.28 -54.78 -10.95
N GLY A 18 -32.06 -54.52 -11.42
CA GLY A 18 -31.69 -54.48 -12.84
C GLY A 18 -32.63 -53.83 -13.86
N VAL A 19 -32.19 -52.68 -14.39
CA VAL A 19 -32.33 -52.35 -15.83
C VAL A 19 -31.01 -51.74 -16.28
N ALA A 20 -30.37 -52.40 -17.25
CA ALA A 20 -29.21 -51.89 -17.95
C ALA A 20 -29.65 -50.75 -18.87
N ALA A 21 -29.11 -49.55 -18.64
CA ALA A 21 -29.15 -48.46 -19.60
C ALA A 21 -27.72 -47.98 -19.81
N SER A 22 -27.19 -48.28 -20.99
CA SER A 22 -25.92 -47.79 -21.50
C SER A 22 -25.94 -46.27 -21.61
N ALA A 23 -25.25 -45.59 -20.68
CA ALA A 23 -24.94 -44.17 -20.81
C ALA A 23 -23.43 -44.03 -21.07
N VAL A 24 -23.12 -43.54 -22.26
CA VAL A 24 -21.79 -43.12 -22.73
C VAL A 24 -21.16 -42.20 -21.68
N PRO A 25 -19.88 -42.35 -21.30
CA PRO A 25 -19.25 -41.36 -20.43
C PRO A 25 -19.09 -40.06 -21.23
N ALA A 26 -19.92 -39.07 -20.92
CA ALA A 26 -19.68 -37.70 -21.33
C ALA A 26 -18.34 -37.29 -20.72
N ALA A 27 -17.33 -37.14 -21.57
CA ALA A 27 -16.04 -36.60 -21.19
C ALA A 27 -16.28 -35.27 -20.47
N ALA A 28 -16.00 -35.25 -19.16
CA ALA A 28 -15.95 -34.04 -18.38
C ALA A 28 -14.96 -33.10 -19.06
N SER A 29 -15.47 -32.03 -19.65
CA SER A 29 -14.64 -30.93 -20.13
C SER A 29 -13.89 -30.40 -18.90
N PRO A 30 -12.55 -30.35 -18.91
CA PRO A 30 -11.83 -29.76 -17.81
C PRO A 30 -12.28 -28.30 -17.70
N GLY A 31 -12.80 -27.96 -16.53
CA GLY A 31 -13.31 -26.63 -16.23
C GLY A 31 -12.30 -25.57 -16.62
N ALA A 32 -12.71 -24.68 -17.52
CA ALA A 32 -12.01 -23.44 -17.80
C ALA A 32 -12.22 -22.44 -16.66
N SER A 33 -11.80 -22.79 -15.44
CA SER A 33 -11.66 -21.84 -14.33
C SER A 33 -10.19 -21.44 -14.25
N GLY A 34 -9.78 -20.43 -15.01
CA GLY A 34 -8.37 -19.99 -14.92
C GLY A 34 -7.89 -18.82 -15.79
N ARG A 35 -8.73 -18.14 -16.58
CA ARG A 35 -8.28 -16.99 -17.40
C ARG A 35 -9.33 -15.89 -17.53
N SER A 36 -9.54 -15.09 -16.47
CA SER A 36 -10.36 -13.88 -16.55
C SER A 36 -9.58 -12.61 -16.18
N GLY A 37 -8.30 -12.54 -16.56
CA GLY A 37 -7.63 -11.25 -16.71
C GLY A 37 -7.84 -10.79 -18.14
N GLY A 38 -8.61 -9.72 -18.35
CA GLY A 38 -8.84 -9.13 -19.66
C GLY A 38 -7.54 -8.80 -20.41
N ARG A 39 -7.63 -8.51 -21.71
CA ARG A 39 -6.48 -8.03 -22.48
C ARG A 39 -6.00 -6.69 -21.90
N GLU A 40 -4.71 -6.43 -22.07
CA GLU A 40 -4.13 -5.12 -21.76
C GLU A 40 -4.84 -4.03 -22.57
N GLU A 41 -5.11 -2.90 -21.93
CA GLU A 41 -5.73 -1.74 -22.55
C GLU A 41 -4.85 -1.23 -23.69
N THR A 42 -5.49 -0.94 -24.81
CA THR A 42 -4.82 -0.42 -26.01
C THR A 42 -5.26 0.99 -26.36
N ARG A 43 -6.33 1.50 -25.75
CA ARG A 43 -6.80 2.87 -25.98
C ARG A 43 -5.79 3.89 -25.45
N SER A 44 -5.67 5.01 -26.14
CA SER A 44 -4.87 6.15 -25.68
C SER A 44 -5.51 6.83 -24.47
N LEU A 45 -4.74 7.65 -23.75
CA LEU A 45 -5.28 8.47 -22.66
C LEU A 45 -6.40 9.40 -23.15
N ASP A 46 -6.32 9.94 -24.36
CA ASP A 46 -7.35 10.84 -24.92
C ASP A 46 -8.64 10.09 -25.31
N GLU A 47 -8.53 8.83 -25.74
CA GLU A 47 -9.70 7.98 -25.97
C GLU A 47 -10.38 7.60 -24.66
N LEU A 48 -9.61 7.23 -23.63
CA LEU A 48 -10.13 6.96 -22.29
C LEU A 48 -10.74 8.22 -21.67
N TYR A 49 -10.13 9.37 -21.86
CA TYR A 49 -10.62 10.66 -21.37
C TYR A 49 -11.97 11.03 -21.98
N ARG A 50 -12.08 11.02 -23.32
CA ARG A 50 -13.37 11.27 -23.99
C ARG A 50 -14.46 10.31 -23.53
N ALA A 51 -14.12 9.03 -23.35
CA ALA A 51 -15.06 8.03 -22.86
C ALA A 51 -15.49 8.30 -21.41
N ALA A 52 -14.56 8.68 -20.52
CA ALA A 52 -14.87 9.02 -19.14
C ALA A 52 -15.73 10.28 -19.01
N VAL A 53 -15.49 11.31 -19.83
CA VAL A 53 -16.32 12.53 -19.87
C VAL A 53 -17.73 12.21 -20.36
N ALA A 54 -17.87 11.39 -21.40
CA ALA A 54 -19.17 10.94 -21.89
C ALA A 54 -19.95 10.10 -20.85
N ASP A 55 -19.24 9.48 -19.90
CA ASP A 55 -19.77 8.68 -18.79
C ASP A 55 -19.99 9.50 -17.50
N GLY A 56 -20.07 10.83 -17.62
CA GLY A 56 -20.40 11.74 -16.52
C GLY A 56 -19.21 12.41 -15.84
N GLY A 57 -17.98 12.02 -16.17
CA GLY A 57 -16.76 12.76 -15.81
C GLY A 57 -16.47 12.84 -14.31
N LYS A 58 -16.95 11.91 -13.48
CA LYS A 58 -16.65 11.90 -12.03
C LYS A 58 -15.64 10.84 -11.69
N LEU A 59 -14.84 11.07 -10.66
CA LEU A 59 -13.91 10.08 -10.13
C LEU A 59 -13.69 10.29 -8.64
N VAL A 60 -13.95 9.25 -7.84
CA VAL A 60 -13.63 9.25 -6.41
C VAL A 60 -12.50 8.27 -6.11
N VAL A 61 -11.41 8.77 -5.51
CA VAL A 61 -10.22 8.00 -5.15
C VAL A 61 -9.98 8.07 -3.65
N TYR A 62 -9.95 6.92 -2.98
CA TYR A 62 -9.45 6.81 -1.61
C TYR A 62 -7.97 6.44 -1.64
N ALA A 63 -7.13 7.41 -1.25
CA ALA A 63 -5.69 7.29 -1.26
C ALA A 63 -5.14 7.19 0.17
N GLY A 64 -4.27 6.21 0.39
CA GLY A 64 -3.49 6.07 1.62
C GLY A 64 -2.46 7.18 1.74
N GLY A 65 -2.42 7.84 2.90
CA GLY A 65 -1.43 8.87 3.22
C GLY A 65 -1.66 9.49 4.59
N ASP A 66 -0.80 10.45 4.95
CA ASP A 66 -0.71 11.04 6.27
C ASP A 66 -1.38 12.40 6.39
N THR A 67 -1.38 13.23 5.34
CA THR A 67 -1.97 14.57 5.38
C THR A 67 -3.01 14.74 4.29
N PRO A 68 -4.07 15.55 4.51
CA PRO A 68 -5.09 15.77 3.49
C PRO A 68 -4.54 16.27 2.15
N THR A 69 -3.39 16.95 2.19
CA THR A 69 -2.74 17.59 1.04
C THR A 69 -1.62 16.75 0.40
N GLN A 70 -1.31 15.57 0.92
CA GLN A 70 -0.17 14.77 0.44
C GLN A 70 -0.27 14.37 -1.04
N GLN A 71 -1.48 14.34 -1.59
CA GLN A 71 -1.77 14.00 -2.98
C GLN A 71 -2.15 15.22 -3.84
N ASP A 72 -2.00 16.45 -3.34
CA ASP A 72 -2.37 17.66 -4.09
C ASP A 72 -1.61 17.79 -5.40
N GLY A 73 -0.32 17.43 -5.43
CA GLY A 73 0.47 17.40 -6.66
C GLY A 73 -0.04 16.38 -7.69
N THR A 74 -0.45 15.19 -7.23
CA THR A 74 -1.08 14.18 -8.10
C THR A 74 -2.43 14.67 -8.61
N LYS A 75 -3.26 15.24 -7.73
CA LYS A 75 -4.56 15.79 -8.07
C LYS A 75 -4.45 16.91 -9.11
N ALA A 76 -3.57 17.88 -8.87
CA ALA A 76 -3.33 18.99 -9.78
C ALA A 76 -2.85 18.51 -11.15
N ALA A 77 -1.87 17.60 -11.21
CA ALA A 77 -1.37 17.07 -12.48
C ALA A 77 -2.42 16.26 -13.25
N PHE A 78 -3.30 15.54 -12.56
CA PHE A 78 -4.40 14.82 -13.21
C PHE A 78 -5.43 15.80 -13.79
N GLN A 79 -5.83 16.80 -12.99
CA GLN A 79 -6.82 17.81 -13.41
C GLN A 79 -6.28 18.72 -14.53
N ASP A 80 -4.98 19.03 -14.53
CA ASP A 80 -4.34 19.73 -15.64
C ASP A 80 -4.41 18.92 -16.94
N ARG A 81 -4.18 17.59 -16.85
CA ARG A 81 -4.23 16.71 -18.02
C ARG A 81 -5.65 16.38 -18.49
N PHE A 82 -6.63 16.38 -17.59
CA PHE A 82 -8.02 15.97 -17.81
C PHE A 82 -9.00 16.93 -17.12
N PRO A 83 -9.12 18.18 -17.60
CA PRO A 83 -9.83 19.25 -16.89
C PRO A 83 -11.34 19.02 -16.72
N ASP A 84 -11.94 18.17 -17.56
CA ASP A 84 -13.38 17.85 -17.50
C ASP A 84 -13.68 16.64 -16.59
N ILE A 85 -12.68 16.10 -15.88
CA ILE A 85 -12.91 15.09 -14.83
C ILE A 85 -12.98 15.77 -13.46
N ASP A 86 -14.14 15.67 -12.81
CA ASP A 86 -14.37 16.01 -11.42
C ASP A 86 -13.72 14.95 -10.50
N LEU A 87 -12.45 15.18 -10.16
CA LEU A 87 -11.66 14.32 -9.28
C LEU A 87 -11.84 14.72 -7.81
N THR A 88 -12.47 13.81 -7.05
CA THR A 88 -12.44 13.80 -5.59
C THR A 88 -11.41 12.79 -5.10
N LEU A 89 -10.22 13.28 -4.72
CA LEU A 89 -9.15 12.47 -4.12
C LEU A 89 -9.08 12.75 -2.62
N ILE A 90 -9.27 11.71 -1.81
CA ILE A 90 -9.32 11.81 -0.34
C ILE A 90 -8.18 11.01 0.28
N VAL A 91 -7.35 11.71 1.05
CA VAL A 91 -6.24 11.11 1.80
C VAL A 91 -6.69 10.74 3.22
N ASP A 92 -6.44 9.50 3.61
CA ASP A 92 -6.53 9.02 5.00
C ASP A 92 -5.47 7.93 5.20
N TYR A 93 -5.22 7.54 6.46
CA TYR A 93 -4.40 6.36 6.72
C TYR A 93 -5.00 5.13 6.04
N SER A 94 -4.16 4.29 5.44
CA SER A 94 -4.62 3.09 4.75
C SER A 94 -5.42 2.15 5.65
N LYS A 95 -5.02 2.03 6.93
CA LYS A 95 -5.70 1.25 7.98
C LYS A 95 -7.09 1.76 8.38
N TYR A 96 -7.48 2.95 7.92
CA TYR A 96 -8.83 3.47 8.07
C TYR A 96 -9.60 3.38 6.76
N HIS A 97 -8.95 3.64 5.63
CA HIS A 97 -9.56 3.45 4.31
C HIS A 97 -9.96 2.00 4.03
N ASP A 98 -9.16 1.01 4.43
CA ASP A 98 -9.46 -0.41 4.24
C ASP A 98 -10.75 -0.84 4.94
N VAL A 99 -10.86 -0.58 6.25
CA VAL A 99 -12.02 -0.92 7.07
C VAL A 99 -13.22 -0.03 6.76
N ARG A 100 -13.00 1.21 6.31
CA ARG A 100 -14.06 2.07 5.79
C ARG A 100 -14.67 1.46 4.53
N VAL A 101 -13.85 1.03 3.58
CA VAL A 101 -14.32 0.36 2.36
C VAL A 101 -15.01 -0.96 2.69
N ASP A 102 -14.48 -1.75 3.62
CA ASP A 102 -15.15 -2.97 4.08
C ASP A 102 -16.51 -2.69 4.71
N ASN A 103 -16.62 -1.66 5.55
CA ASN A 103 -17.89 -1.25 6.14
C ASN A 103 -18.86 -0.76 5.06
N GLN A 104 -18.39 0.07 4.12
CA GLN A 104 -19.21 0.55 3.00
C GLN A 104 -19.73 -0.59 2.11
N PHE A 105 -18.94 -1.65 1.88
CA PHE A 105 -19.42 -2.86 1.23
C PHE A 105 -20.48 -3.58 2.07
N ALA A 106 -20.28 -3.69 3.38
CA ALA A 106 -21.21 -4.37 4.28
C ALA A 106 -22.56 -3.63 4.41
N THR A 107 -22.56 -2.31 4.24
CA THR A 107 -23.76 -1.45 4.36
C THR A 107 -24.34 -1.01 3.03
N ASP A 108 -23.82 -1.49 1.89
CA ASP A 108 -24.23 -1.09 0.54
C ASP A 108 -24.17 0.43 0.30
N THR A 109 -23.10 1.06 0.78
CA THR A 109 -22.86 2.50 0.69
C THR A 109 -21.47 2.80 0.14
N LEU A 110 -21.02 2.03 -0.86
CA LEU A 110 -19.69 2.22 -1.45
C LEU A 110 -19.57 3.60 -2.12
N VAL A 111 -18.53 4.33 -1.73
CA VAL A 111 -18.22 5.68 -2.22
C VAL A 111 -17.13 5.69 -3.28
N PRO A 112 -15.90 5.18 -3.04
CA PRO A 112 -14.81 5.34 -3.99
C PRO A 112 -14.97 4.43 -5.22
N ASP A 113 -14.42 4.91 -6.35
CA ASP A 113 -14.21 4.10 -7.54
C ASP A 113 -12.87 3.35 -7.48
N VAL A 114 -11.85 4.01 -6.92
CA VAL A 114 -10.47 3.52 -6.83
C VAL A 114 -9.97 3.59 -5.38
N VAL A 115 -9.25 2.55 -4.98
CA VAL A 115 -8.48 2.52 -3.73
C VAL A 115 -6.99 2.42 -4.05
N GLN A 116 -6.15 3.22 -3.40
CA GLN A 116 -4.69 3.23 -3.53
C GLN A 116 -4.05 3.19 -2.13
N LEU A 117 -3.63 2.02 -1.64
CA LEU A 117 -3.29 1.82 -0.22
C LEU A 117 -1.96 1.08 -0.03
N GLN A 118 -1.36 1.27 1.17
CA GLN A 118 -0.18 0.52 1.63
C GLN A 118 -0.54 -0.76 2.40
N THR A 119 -1.82 -0.99 2.73
CA THR A 119 -2.30 -2.23 3.36
C THR A 119 -2.46 -3.34 2.32
N LEU A 120 -1.31 -3.84 1.85
CA LEU A 120 -1.22 -4.65 0.63
C LEU A 120 -2.10 -5.91 0.67
N GLN A 121 -2.21 -6.55 1.83
CA GLN A 121 -2.98 -7.76 2.05
C GLN A 121 -4.47 -7.62 1.72
N ASP A 122 -5.02 -6.40 1.81
CA ASP A 122 -6.44 -6.16 1.55
C ASP A 122 -6.80 -6.35 0.09
N PHE A 123 -5.88 -6.05 -0.83
CA PHE A 123 -6.11 -6.26 -2.26
C PHE A 123 -6.25 -7.74 -2.62
N ASP A 124 -5.47 -8.62 -1.98
CA ASP A 124 -5.58 -10.06 -2.21
C ASP A 124 -6.87 -10.62 -1.58
N ARG A 125 -7.26 -10.10 -0.40
CA ARG A 125 -8.55 -10.41 0.24
C ARG A 125 -9.74 -9.93 -0.59
N TRP A 126 -9.75 -8.68 -1.04
CA TRP A 126 -10.81 -8.12 -1.89
C TRP A 126 -10.89 -8.82 -3.25
N LYS A 127 -9.75 -9.23 -3.82
CA LYS A 127 -9.74 -10.10 -5.01
C LYS A 127 -10.45 -11.42 -4.73
N GLN A 128 -10.11 -12.13 -3.66
CA GLN A 128 -10.76 -13.41 -3.29
C GLN A 128 -12.27 -13.24 -3.04
N GLN A 129 -12.66 -12.09 -2.48
CA GLN A 129 -14.07 -11.73 -2.27
C GLN A 129 -14.77 -11.24 -3.54
N GLY A 130 -14.09 -11.16 -4.69
CA GLY A 130 -14.64 -10.70 -5.95
C GLY A 130 -15.04 -9.21 -5.96
N ARG A 131 -14.41 -8.39 -5.11
CA ARG A 131 -14.70 -6.97 -4.91
C ARG A 131 -13.91 -6.03 -5.81
N LEU A 132 -12.93 -6.53 -6.56
CA LEU A 132 -12.11 -5.75 -7.48
C LEU A 132 -12.51 -6.00 -8.93
N LEU A 133 -12.53 -4.93 -9.74
CA LEU A 133 -12.62 -5.02 -11.18
C LEU A 133 -11.24 -5.43 -11.73
N HIS A 134 -11.20 -6.57 -12.43
CA HIS A 134 -9.97 -7.00 -13.11
C HIS A 134 -9.73 -6.14 -14.35
N TYR A 135 -8.66 -5.34 -14.32
CA TYR A 135 -8.30 -4.43 -15.39
C TYR A 135 -6.77 -4.35 -15.55
N LYS A 136 -6.31 -4.49 -16.80
CA LYS A 136 -4.90 -4.34 -17.16
C LYS A 136 -4.73 -3.01 -17.91
N PRO A 137 -4.34 -1.91 -17.24
CA PRO A 137 -4.06 -0.63 -17.90
C PRO A 137 -2.94 -0.75 -18.95
N ALA A 138 -2.83 0.22 -19.86
CA ALA A 138 -1.76 0.27 -20.84
C ALA A 138 -0.40 0.36 -20.13
N GLY A 139 0.57 -0.46 -20.58
CA GLY A 139 1.86 -0.62 -19.92
C GLY A 139 1.86 -1.65 -18.79
N PHE A 140 0.75 -2.35 -18.52
CA PHE A 140 0.66 -3.38 -17.48
C PHE A 140 1.70 -4.49 -17.65
N SER A 141 1.97 -4.92 -18.90
CA SER A 141 3.02 -5.90 -19.19
C SER A 141 4.42 -5.41 -18.81
N LYS A 142 4.61 -4.09 -18.68
CA LYS A 142 5.87 -3.44 -18.31
C LYS A 142 6.00 -3.15 -16.81
N VAL A 143 4.95 -3.34 -16.02
CA VAL A 143 5.05 -3.24 -14.56
C VAL A 143 5.84 -4.45 -14.03
N TYR A 144 6.72 -4.23 -13.05
CA TYR A 144 7.47 -5.32 -12.41
C TYR A 144 6.52 -6.40 -11.87
N ASP A 145 6.83 -7.67 -12.09
CA ASP A 145 5.84 -8.74 -11.89
C ASP A 145 5.36 -8.89 -10.43
N LYS A 146 6.19 -8.53 -9.44
CA LYS A 146 5.77 -8.51 -8.02
C LYS A 146 4.89 -7.31 -7.65
N PHE A 147 4.82 -6.32 -8.54
CA PHE A 147 4.05 -5.09 -8.38
C PHE A 147 2.72 -5.14 -9.14
N LYS A 148 2.27 -6.32 -9.57
CA LYS A 148 0.95 -6.47 -10.18
C LYS A 148 0.33 -7.83 -9.86
N ASP A 149 -0.99 -7.88 -9.79
CA ASP A 149 -1.70 -9.15 -9.85
C ASP A 149 -1.79 -9.63 -11.31
N PRO A 150 -1.38 -10.86 -11.66
CA PRO A 150 -1.38 -11.34 -13.06
C PRO A 150 -2.75 -11.33 -13.76
N GLN A 151 -3.85 -11.30 -13.01
CA GLN A 151 -5.21 -11.21 -13.54
C GLN A 151 -5.70 -9.76 -13.68
N GLY A 152 -4.92 -8.78 -13.22
CA GLY A 152 -5.26 -7.36 -13.25
C GLY A 152 -6.20 -6.94 -12.12
N ALA A 153 -6.32 -7.72 -11.03
CA ALA A 153 -7.16 -7.31 -9.89
C ALA A 153 -6.63 -6.04 -9.21
N TRP A 154 -5.31 -5.87 -9.19
CA TRP A 154 -4.61 -4.69 -8.68
C TRP A 154 -3.28 -4.51 -9.41
N VAL A 155 -2.76 -3.29 -9.37
CA VAL A 155 -1.44 -2.92 -9.89
C VAL A 155 -0.81 -1.88 -8.96
N ALA A 156 0.49 -1.92 -8.73
CA ALA A 156 1.17 -0.82 -8.04
C ALA A 156 1.26 0.38 -8.98
N THR A 157 0.93 1.58 -8.49
CA THR A 157 1.01 2.82 -9.27
C THR A 157 2.18 3.71 -8.85
N GLY A 158 2.81 3.43 -7.72
CA GLY A 158 4.03 4.08 -7.26
C GLY A 158 4.91 3.12 -6.47
N ALA A 159 6.22 3.30 -6.56
CA ALA A 159 7.18 2.62 -5.70
C ALA A 159 7.56 3.58 -4.56
N ILE A 160 7.41 3.15 -3.31
CA ILE A 160 7.71 3.95 -2.12
C ILE A 160 8.76 3.23 -1.30
N ALA A 161 9.62 3.99 -0.61
CA ALA A 161 10.61 3.45 0.29
C ALA A 161 10.71 4.28 1.56
N PHE A 162 10.88 3.62 2.70
CA PHE A 162 11.16 4.24 3.99
C PHE A 162 12.55 3.85 4.48
N SER A 163 13.24 4.84 5.04
CA SER A 163 14.52 4.72 5.73
C SER A 163 14.59 5.84 6.76
N PHE A 164 15.80 6.26 7.11
CA PHE A 164 16.04 7.54 7.77
C PHE A 164 16.58 8.59 6.79
N LEU A 165 16.45 9.85 7.19
CA LEU A 165 17.09 11.00 6.56
C LEU A 165 17.73 11.89 7.63
N TYR A 166 18.68 12.74 7.22
CA TYR A 166 19.28 13.74 8.08
C TYR A 166 19.28 15.13 7.45
N GLY A 167 19.24 16.16 8.28
CA GLY A 167 19.38 17.56 7.85
C GLY A 167 20.86 17.90 7.64
N THR A 168 21.24 18.32 6.43
CA THR A 168 22.66 18.51 6.04
C THR A 168 23.37 19.53 6.93
N ALA A 169 22.72 20.65 7.22
CA ALA A 169 23.25 21.68 8.11
C ALA A 169 23.33 21.23 9.58
N ALA A 170 22.42 20.34 10.02
CA ALA A 170 22.33 19.92 11.42
C ALA A 170 23.40 18.89 11.80
N VAL A 171 23.80 18.01 10.87
CA VAL A 171 24.75 16.93 11.16
C VAL A 171 26.17 17.20 10.67
N GLY A 172 26.36 18.06 9.65
CA GLY A 172 27.67 18.33 9.08
C GLY A 172 28.42 17.06 8.66
N GLN A 173 29.68 16.95 9.06
CA GLN A 173 30.54 15.78 8.75
C GLN A 173 30.23 14.55 9.60
N ASP A 174 29.46 14.70 10.67
CA ASP A 174 29.13 13.62 11.61
C ASP A 174 27.88 12.82 11.20
N ALA A 175 27.37 13.02 9.99
CA ALA A 175 26.16 12.40 9.47
C ALA A 175 26.14 10.88 9.69
N PRO A 176 25.05 10.31 10.23
CA PRO A 176 24.95 8.86 10.39
C PRO A 176 24.88 8.20 9.03
N ARG A 177 25.77 7.24 8.79
CA ARG A 177 25.86 6.54 7.49
C ARG A 177 24.97 5.32 7.43
N THR A 178 24.66 4.76 8.59
CA THR A 178 23.91 3.51 8.73
C THR A 178 22.84 3.64 9.82
N PRO A 179 21.76 2.85 9.78
CA PRO A 179 20.77 2.81 10.86
C PRO A 179 21.38 2.36 12.21
N GLN A 180 22.49 1.61 12.19
CA GLN A 180 23.18 1.18 13.40
C GLN A 180 23.74 2.37 14.20
N GLU A 181 24.13 3.46 13.53
CA GLU A 181 24.69 4.67 14.16
C GLU A 181 23.62 5.56 14.81
N LEU A 182 22.34 5.32 14.57
CA LEU A 182 21.23 6.11 15.11
C LEU A 182 21.13 6.04 16.64
N VAL A 183 21.78 5.05 17.25
CA VAL A 183 21.82 4.84 18.70
C VAL A 183 23.13 5.31 19.35
N ASP A 184 23.93 6.07 18.62
CA ASP A 184 25.06 6.82 19.19
C ASP A 184 24.52 7.89 20.15
N PRO A 185 24.99 7.97 21.42
CA PRO A 185 24.58 8.98 22.38
C PRO A 185 24.66 10.43 21.89
N LYS A 186 25.49 10.75 20.89
CA LYS A 186 25.56 12.10 20.29
C LYS A 186 24.25 12.55 19.62
N TRP A 187 23.35 11.62 19.32
CA TRP A 187 22.03 11.89 18.73
C TRP A 187 20.91 12.07 19.75
N LYS A 188 21.19 11.95 21.05
CA LYS A 188 20.18 12.05 22.10
C LYS A 188 19.45 13.41 22.03
N GLY A 189 18.13 13.37 22.01
CA GLY A 189 17.25 14.54 21.86
C GLY A 189 17.18 15.12 20.44
N ARG A 190 17.91 14.54 19.46
CA ARG A 190 18.04 15.09 18.10
C ARG A 190 17.29 14.31 17.02
N ILE A 191 16.58 13.25 17.40
CA ILE A 191 15.85 12.37 16.49
C ILE A 191 14.34 12.66 16.55
N ALA A 192 13.68 12.69 15.39
CA ALA A 192 12.24 12.51 15.24
C ALA A 192 11.93 11.17 14.56
N SER A 193 10.79 10.57 14.89
CA SER A 193 10.29 9.41 14.19
C SER A 193 8.75 9.38 14.20
N SER A 194 8.17 8.70 13.22
CA SER A 194 6.78 8.31 13.26
C SER A 194 6.63 7.13 14.24
N TYR A 195 5.49 7.00 14.91
CA TYR A 195 5.27 5.83 15.77
C TYR A 195 5.26 4.55 14.93
N PRO A 196 6.18 3.58 15.16
CA PRO A 196 6.22 2.35 14.39
C PRO A 196 4.96 1.51 14.59
N HIS A 197 4.30 1.57 15.75
CA HIS A 197 3.06 0.87 16.01
C HIS A 197 1.79 1.62 15.58
N ASP A 198 1.93 2.79 14.93
CA ASP A 198 0.83 3.51 14.29
C ASP A 198 0.74 3.25 12.78
N ASP A 199 1.87 3.02 12.10
CA ASP A 199 1.96 2.77 10.65
C ASP A 199 2.72 1.46 10.37
N ASP A 200 2.11 0.52 9.65
CA ASP A 200 2.68 -0.83 9.47
C ASP A 200 3.91 -0.87 8.54
N ALA A 201 4.11 0.10 7.64
CA ALA A 201 5.35 0.22 6.89
C ALA A 201 6.48 0.72 7.81
N VAL A 202 6.22 1.71 8.66
CA VAL A 202 7.17 2.13 9.69
C VAL A 202 7.46 0.98 10.66
N LEU A 203 6.44 0.23 11.06
CA LEU A 203 6.57 -0.99 11.88
C LEU A 203 7.52 -1.99 11.23
N TYR A 204 7.33 -2.23 9.94
CA TYR A 204 8.15 -3.18 9.20
C TYR A 204 9.61 -2.72 9.14
N LEU A 205 9.88 -1.44 8.88
CA LEU A 205 11.23 -0.87 8.94
C LEU A 205 11.89 -1.13 10.29
N PHE A 206 11.20 -0.81 11.39
CA PHE A 206 11.71 -1.04 12.74
C PHE A 206 11.89 -2.52 13.06
N SER A 207 11.02 -3.40 12.54
CA SER A 207 11.18 -4.85 12.68
C SER A 207 12.43 -5.36 11.95
N LEU A 208 12.80 -4.76 10.81
CA LEU A 208 14.04 -5.08 10.10
C LEU A 208 15.25 -4.63 10.92
N TYR A 209 15.22 -3.42 11.50
CA TYR A 209 16.27 -2.95 12.41
C TYR A 209 16.42 -3.85 13.64
N ALA A 210 15.31 -4.23 14.28
CA ALA A 210 15.33 -5.12 15.43
C ALA A 210 15.87 -6.51 15.08
N ARG A 211 15.50 -7.08 13.91
CA ARG A 211 16.04 -8.36 13.44
C ARG A 211 17.54 -8.28 13.10
N GLN A 212 18.00 -7.16 12.54
CA GLN A 212 19.40 -6.97 12.12
C GLN A 212 20.34 -6.67 13.29
N TYR A 213 19.92 -5.80 14.22
CA TYR A 213 20.78 -5.27 15.28
C TYR A 213 20.41 -5.78 16.69
N GLY A 214 19.32 -6.53 16.81
CA GLY A 214 18.84 -7.07 18.08
C GLY A 214 18.08 -6.05 18.94
N TRP A 215 17.50 -6.56 20.02
CA TRP A 215 16.70 -5.76 20.97
C TRP A 215 17.54 -4.75 21.76
N ASP A 216 18.86 -4.94 21.89
CA ASP A 216 19.76 -3.93 22.48
C ASP A 216 19.73 -2.62 21.68
N TRP A 217 19.74 -2.70 20.36
CA TRP A 217 19.62 -1.52 19.50
C TRP A 217 18.27 -0.80 19.73
N VAL A 218 17.17 -1.56 19.84
CA VAL A 218 15.84 -0.99 20.11
C VAL A 218 15.81 -0.28 21.47
N ALA A 219 16.37 -0.92 22.51
CA ALA A 219 16.46 -0.33 23.86
C ALA A 219 17.30 0.95 23.85
N ARG A 220 18.43 0.95 23.14
CA ARG A 220 19.29 2.12 23.02
C ARG A 220 18.63 3.24 22.21
N LEU A 221 17.83 2.92 21.20
CA LEU A 221 17.03 3.91 20.47
C LEU A 221 15.97 4.53 21.38
N ALA A 222 15.27 3.73 22.19
CA ALA A 222 14.31 4.23 23.16
C ALA A 222 14.96 5.20 24.18
N ALA A 223 16.24 5.00 24.51
CA ALA A 223 17.00 5.90 25.37
C ALA A 223 17.49 7.22 24.70
N GLN A 224 17.25 7.40 23.40
CA GLN A 224 17.68 8.59 22.64
C GLN A 224 16.78 9.81 22.82
N ASP A 225 15.71 9.77 23.63
CA ASP A 225 14.74 10.88 23.73
C ASP A 225 14.19 11.29 22.33
N VAL A 226 13.71 10.26 21.61
CA VAL A 226 13.15 10.41 20.26
C VAL A 226 11.82 11.13 20.34
N ARG A 227 11.63 12.15 19.49
CA ARG A 227 10.32 12.78 19.32
C ARG A 227 9.44 11.93 18.41
N PHE A 228 8.55 11.15 19.00
CA PHE A 228 7.55 10.40 18.25
C PHE A 228 6.30 11.24 17.94
N ALA A 229 5.79 11.12 16.72
CA ALA A 229 4.54 11.72 16.27
C ALA A 229 3.79 10.78 15.32
N ARG A 230 2.49 11.01 15.10
CA ARG A 230 1.73 10.28 14.09
C ARG A 230 2.06 10.80 12.69
N GLY A 231 1.84 9.95 11.68
CA GLY A 231 2.08 10.26 10.28
C GLY A 231 3.54 10.09 9.86
N SER A 232 3.78 9.36 8.75
CA SER A 232 5.12 9.07 8.23
C SER A 232 5.83 10.30 7.64
N ASN A 233 5.10 11.39 7.36
CA ASN A 233 5.65 12.69 6.99
C ASN A 233 6.33 13.42 8.15
N SER A 234 5.87 13.20 9.39
CA SER A 234 6.27 13.98 10.57
C SER A 234 7.79 14.00 10.86
N PRO A 235 8.59 12.94 10.60
CA PRO A 235 10.03 12.99 10.80
C PRO A 235 10.73 13.83 9.73
N GLY A 236 10.26 13.74 8.48
CA GLY A 236 10.73 14.59 7.39
C GLY A 236 10.50 16.06 7.72
N ASP A 237 9.26 16.42 8.09
CA ASP A 237 8.89 17.80 8.44
C ASP A 237 9.73 18.34 9.60
N ALA A 238 10.01 17.52 10.62
CA ALA A 238 10.88 17.87 11.73
C ALA A 238 12.29 18.28 11.28
N VAL A 239 12.84 17.54 10.31
CA VAL A 239 14.19 17.77 9.78
C VAL A 239 14.21 18.96 8.83
N PHE A 240 13.24 19.05 7.92
CA PHE A 240 13.11 20.19 7.00
C PHE A 240 12.90 21.52 7.73
N ALA A 241 12.19 21.50 8.85
CA ALA A 241 12.00 22.66 9.72
C ALA A 241 13.20 22.94 10.66
N GLY A 242 14.26 22.12 10.63
CA GLY A 242 15.44 22.27 11.50
C GLY A 242 15.18 21.96 12.98
N GLN A 243 14.04 21.36 13.32
CA GLN A 243 13.66 21.04 14.70
C GLN A 243 14.37 19.79 15.24
N LYS A 244 14.72 18.86 14.35
CA LYS A 244 15.47 17.63 14.64
C LYS A 244 16.53 17.42 13.56
N ALA A 245 17.63 16.76 13.93
CA ALA A 245 18.74 16.51 13.02
C ALA A 245 18.50 15.29 12.13
N ILE A 246 17.74 14.31 12.63
CA ILE A 246 17.49 13.01 11.98
C ILE A 246 15.99 12.70 12.05
N GLY A 247 15.46 12.17 10.96
CA GLY A 247 14.10 11.65 10.85
C GLY A 247 14.14 10.17 10.48
N ILE A 248 13.49 9.29 11.26
CA ILE A 248 13.42 7.83 10.99
C ILE A 248 12.00 7.44 10.60
N GLY A 249 11.84 6.56 9.62
CA GLY A 249 10.52 6.03 9.24
C GLY A 249 9.75 6.98 8.33
N THR A 250 10.45 7.61 7.40
CA THR A 250 9.91 8.58 6.44
C THR A 250 10.39 8.25 5.03
N ALA A 251 9.62 8.66 4.03
CA ALA A 251 10.07 8.61 2.64
C ALA A 251 11.11 9.69 2.34
N GLY A 252 11.86 9.48 1.27
CA GLY A 252 12.81 10.44 0.72
C GLY A 252 13.28 10.04 -0.67
N SER A 253 14.23 10.80 -1.22
CA SER A 253 14.79 10.59 -2.56
C SER A 253 16.30 10.47 -2.49
N LEU A 254 16.86 9.40 -3.07
CA LEU A 254 18.32 9.23 -3.25
C LEU A 254 18.90 10.14 -4.34
N VAL A 255 18.04 10.70 -5.18
CA VAL A 255 18.41 11.57 -6.31
C VAL A 255 18.06 13.03 -6.04
N ALA A 256 17.85 13.38 -4.75
CA ALA A 256 17.63 14.75 -4.34
C ALA A 256 18.83 15.64 -4.74
N PRO A 257 18.59 16.87 -5.25
CA PRO A 257 19.65 17.76 -5.71
C PRO A 257 20.61 18.11 -4.58
N GLU A 258 21.81 18.57 -4.93
CA GLU A 258 22.83 18.84 -3.92
C GLU A 258 22.44 19.91 -2.88
N SER A 259 21.61 20.86 -3.33
CA SER A 259 21.03 21.92 -2.53
C SER A 259 19.93 21.47 -1.56
N SER A 260 19.51 20.20 -1.60
CA SER A 260 18.47 19.69 -0.72
C SER A 260 18.90 19.83 0.75
N PRO A 261 18.06 20.41 1.63
CA PRO A 261 18.38 20.60 3.04
C PRO A 261 18.43 19.27 3.83
N ALA A 262 17.96 18.17 3.25
CA ALA A 262 17.99 16.85 3.85
C ALA A 262 18.46 15.77 2.87
N ARG A 263 19.08 14.71 3.41
CA ARG A 263 19.54 13.53 2.66
C ARG A 263 18.89 12.27 3.17
N PHE A 264 18.25 11.56 2.26
CA PHE A 264 17.73 10.21 2.48
C PHE A 264 18.89 9.21 2.44
N VAL A 265 18.93 8.26 3.37
CA VAL A 265 20.06 7.35 3.51
C VAL A 265 19.65 5.92 3.19
N VAL A 266 20.39 5.31 2.27
CA VAL A 266 20.40 3.86 2.00
C VAL A 266 21.85 3.41 2.04
N ALA A 267 22.14 2.37 2.81
CA ALA A 267 23.50 1.85 2.98
C ALA A 267 23.54 0.36 2.67
N ALA A 268 24.56 -0.07 1.92
CA ALA A 268 24.74 -1.48 1.57
C ALA A 268 24.86 -2.35 2.83
N GLY A 269 24.17 -3.48 2.86
CA GLY A 269 24.13 -4.39 4.00
C GLY A 269 23.27 -3.92 5.18
N HIS A 270 22.61 -2.75 5.09
CA HIS A 270 21.72 -2.24 6.11
C HIS A 270 20.31 -2.10 5.56
N PRO A 271 19.29 -2.65 6.25
CA PRO A 271 17.93 -2.64 5.72
C PRO A 271 17.42 -1.21 5.58
N PHE A 272 16.70 -0.98 4.49
CA PHE A 272 15.61 -0.02 4.44
C PHE A 272 14.35 -0.81 4.11
N MET A 273 13.25 -0.17 3.73
CA MET A 273 12.15 -0.93 3.15
C MET A 273 11.55 -0.23 1.95
N GLY A 274 11.04 -1.01 1.00
CA GLY A 274 10.40 -0.55 -0.21
C GLY A 274 9.20 -1.40 -0.59
N TRP A 275 8.21 -0.81 -1.26
CA TRP A 275 7.02 -1.50 -1.73
C TRP A 275 6.39 -0.79 -2.94
N GLY A 276 5.54 -1.53 -3.66
CA GLY A 276 4.63 -0.94 -4.64
C GLY A 276 3.31 -0.58 -3.99
N GLN A 277 2.95 0.70 -3.97
CA GLN A 277 1.66 1.18 -3.48
C GLN A 277 0.55 0.61 -4.37
N ARG A 278 -0.23 -0.33 -3.85
CA ARG A 278 -1.24 -1.06 -4.62
C ARG A 278 -2.44 -0.16 -4.90
N THR A 279 -2.93 -0.26 -6.12
CA THR A 279 -4.10 0.44 -6.60
C THR A 279 -5.04 -0.54 -7.29
N GLY A 280 -6.34 -0.41 -7.02
CA GLY A 280 -7.38 -1.29 -7.55
C GLY A 280 -8.65 -0.51 -7.82
N ILE A 281 -9.36 -0.91 -8.88
CA ILE A 281 -10.68 -0.39 -9.19
C ILE A 281 -11.70 -1.29 -8.48
N LEU A 282 -12.61 -0.70 -7.72
CA LEU A 282 -13.65 -1.47 -7.04
C LEU A 282 -14.70 -1.94 -8.05
N LYS A 283 -15.20 -3.17 -7.90
CA LYS A 283 -16.12 -3.77 -8.87
C LYS A 283 -17.46 -3.03 -8.97
N GLN A 284 -17.87 -2.37 -7.88
CA GLN A 284 -19.07 -1.54 -7.79
C GLN A 284 -18.79 -0.05 -8.05
N ALA A 285 -17.60 0.30 -8.58
CA ALA A 285 -17.27 1.68 -8.96
C ALA A 285 -18.38 2.26 -9.86
N LYS A 286 -18.83 3.48 -9.53
CA LYS A 286 -19.87 4.19 -10.27
C LYS A 286 -19.31 4.80 -11.55
N ASN A 287 -18.01 5.08 -11.58
CA ASN A 287 -17.33 5.74 -12.71
C ASN A 287 -16.17 4.88 -13.25
N PRO A 288 -16.43 3.67 -13.77
CA PRO A 288 -15.38 2.72 -14.15
C PRO A 288 -14.50 3.21 -15.30
N LEU A 289 -14.99 4.09 -16.19
CA LEU A 289 -14.19 4.65 -17.28
C LEU A 289 -13.19 5.69 -16.78
N ALA A 290 -13.59 6.56 -15.86
CA ALA A 290 -12.68 7.51 -15.20
C ALA A 290 -11.66 6.77 -14.31
N ALA A 291 -12.07 5.71 -13.62
CA ALA A 291 -11.16 4.87 -12.85
C ALA A 291 -10.09 4.20 -13.74
N LYS A 292 -10.48 3.68 -14.91
CA LYS A 292 -9.53 3.15 -15.91
C LYS A 292 -8.59 4.23 -16.41
N LEU A 293 -9.09 5.42 -16.75
CA LEU A 293 -8.27 6.57 -17.14
C LEU A 293 -7.20 6.88 -16.07
N PHE A 294 -7.59 6.93 -14.79
CA PHE A 294 -6.69 7.20 -13.68
C PHE A 294 -5.55 6.18 -13.57
N LEU A 295 -5.84 4.88 -13.65
CA LEU A 295 -4.80 3.83 -13.62
C LEU A 295 -3.86 3.91 -14.83
N ASN A 296 -4.38 4.19 -16.03
CA ASN A 296 -3.54 4.35 -17.23
C ASN A 296 -2.65 5.59 -17.11
N TRP A 297 -3.18 6.69 -16.60
CA TRP A 297 -2.42 7.91 -16.41
C TRP A 297 -1.31 7.72 -15.37
N GLN A 298 -1.60 7.11 -14.22
CA GLN A 298 -0.59 6.81 -13.21
C GLN A 298 0.55 5.93 -13.75
N LEU A 299 0.26 4.98 -14.65
CA LEU A 299 1.26 4.12 -15.28
C LEU A 299 1.89 4.70 -16.55
N SER A 300 1.44 5.88 -17.01
CA SER A 300 2.05 6.52 -18.17
C SER A 300 3.54 6.77 -17.94
N THR A 301 4.32 6.76 -19.03
CA THR A 301 5.76 7.01 -18.96
C THR A 301 6.05 8.38 -18.33
N GLU A 302 5.23 9.39 -18.64
CA GLU A 302 5.32 10.72 -18.04
C GLU A 302 5.23 10.67 -16.50
N ARG A 303 4.21 9.99 -15.96
CA ARG A 303 4.04 9.89 -14.51
C ARG A 303 5.12 9.06 -13.84
N GLN A 304 5.50 7.94 -14.45
CA GLN A 304 6.53 7.07 -13.90
C GLN A 304 7.93 7.71 -13.92
N ASN A 305 8.24 8.52 -14.93
CA ASN A 305 9.48 9.33 -14.97
C ASN A 305 9.52 10.43 -13.91
N ASN A 306 8.37 10.96 -13.51
CA ASN A 306 8.23 12.06 -12.55
C ASN A 306 7.84 11.58 -11.14
N SER A 307 8.15 10.33 -10.79
CA SER A 307 7.93 9.80 -9.45
C SER A 307 8.76 10.59 -8.43
N PHE A 308 8.15 11.03 -7.32
CA PHE A 308 8.78 12.00 -6.39
C PHE A 308 10.11 11.53 -5.78
N ASN A 309 10.32 10.22 -5.67
CA ASN A 309 11.53 9.59 -5.14
C ASN A 309 12.42 8.97 -6.24
N GLY A 310 12.06 9.13 -7.51
CA GLY A 310 12.78 8.62 -8.68
C GLY A 310 12.52 7.14 -9.02
N TRP A 311 11.84 6.37 -8.16
CA TRP A 311 11.54 4.97 -8.47
C TRP A 311 10.22 4.80 -9.22
N SER A 312 10.30 4.09 -10.34
CA SER A 312 9.16 3.65 -11.15
C SER A 312 8.74 2.22 -10.78
N VAL A 313 7.47 1.90 -10.97
CA VAL A 313 6.98 0.50 -10.91
C VAL A 313 7.20 -0.25 -12.24
N ARG A 314 7.54 0.48 -13.31
CA ARG A 314 7.75 -0.06 -14.66
C ARG A 314 9.20 -0.42 -14.92
N THR A 315 9.42 -1.57 -15.55
CA THR A 315 10.74 -2.10 -15.92
C THR A 315 11.34 -1.44 -17.16
N ASP A 316 10.52 -0.71 -17.94
CA ASP A 316 10.95 0.00 -19.15
C ASP A 316 11.16 1.50 -18.95
N VAL A 317 11.11 1.96 -17.70
CA VAL A 317 11.48 3.33 -17.30
C VAL A 317 12.91 3.32 -16.80
N THR A 318 13.77 4.09 -17.47
CA THR A 318 15.16 4.26 -17.05
C THR A 318 15.22 5.01 -15.73
N PRO A 319 15.78 4.44 -14.66
CA PRO A 319 15.97 5.15 -13.40
C PRO A 319 16.88 6.39 -13.58
N PRO A 320 16.72 7.44 -12.76
CA PRO A 320 17.66 8.55 -12.75
C PRO A 320 19.10 8.08 -12.45
N VAL A 321 20.09 8.86 -12.88
CA VAL A 321 21.52 8.53 -12.68
C VAL A 321 21.81 8.28 -11.20
N GLY A 322 22.47 7.15 -10.91
CA GLY A 322 22.82 6.73 -9.54
C GLY A 322 21.72 5.98 -8.80
N LEU A 323 20.50 5.89 -9.36
CA LEU A 323 19.42 5.08 -8.82
C LEU A 323 19.33 3.76 -9.59
N LYS A 324 19.15 2.65 -8.87
CA LYS A 324 18.75 1.37 -9.47
C LYS A 324 17.23 1.21 -9.32
N PRO A 325 16.57 0.34 -10.10
CA PRO A 325 15.20 -0.05 -9.78
C PRO A 325 15.08 -0.55 -8.34
N LEU A 326 13.95 -0.26 -7.67
CA LEU A 326 13.79 -0.55 -6.24
C LEU A 326 13.98 -2.04 -5.90
N TRP A 327 13.55 -2.93 -6.81
CA TRP A 327 13.69 -4.38 -6.68
C TRP A 327 15.12 -4.92 -6.88
N GLU A 328 16.07 -4.08 -7.28
CA GLU A 328 17.49 -4.45 -7.37
C GLU A 328 18.29 -4.14 -6.09
N TYR A 329 17.64 -3.57 -5.07
CA TYR A 329 18.21 -3.42 -3.73
C TYR A 329 17.73 -4.57 -2.83
N PRO A 330 18.59 -5.55 -2.49
CA PRO A 330 18.24 -6.59 -1.52
C PRO A 330 17.77 -6.00 -0.18
N GLU A 331 18.38 -4.89 0.23
CA GLU A 331 18.10 -4.16 1.46
C GLU A 331 16.72 -3.47 1.44
N ALA A 332 16.04 -3.38 0.30
CA ALA A 332 14.68 -2.82 0.23
C ALA A 332 13.61 -3.80 0.73
N HIS A 333 13.93 -5.10 0.82
CA HIS A 333 12.99 -6.14 1.25
C HIS A 333 11.61 -6.06 0.56
N VAL A 334 11.58 -5.81 -0.76
CA VAL A 334 10.34 -5.60 -1.53
C VAL A 334 9.34 -6.76 -1.45
N ASP A 335 9.82 -8.00 -1.32
CA ASP A 335 8.99 -9.20 -1.11
C ASP A 335 8.68 -9.48 0.38
N GLY A 336 9.40 -8.82 1.29
CA GLY A 336 9.24 -9.01 2.72
C GLY A 336 8.04 -8.25 3.28
N PHE A 337 7.82 -7.00 2.84
CA PHE A 337 6.69 -6.20 3.32
C PHE A 337 5.31 -6.82 2.99
N PRO A 338 5.02 -7.30 1.77
CA PRO A 338 3.76 -8.00 1.50
C PRO A 338 3.55 -9.24 2.38
N ARG A 339 4.62 -9.99 2.67
CA ARG A 339 4.54 -11.17 3.56
C ARG A 339 4.26 -10.77 5.00
N PHE A 340 4.95 -9.74 5.49
CA PHE A 340 4.72 -9.19 6.82
C PHE A 340 3.27 -8.70 6.97
N MET A 341 2.76 -7.96 5.99
CA MET A 341 1.40 -7.46 5.99
C MET A 341 0.34 -8.56 5.93
N ALA A 342 0.66 -9.72 5.34
CA ALA A 342 -0.24 -10.87 5.29
C ALA A 342 -0.36 -11.61 6.65
N ASP A 343 0.69 -11.61 7.49
CA ASP A 343 0.65 -12.18 8.84
C ASP A 343 0.23 -11.12 9.87
N ARG A 344 -1.08 -10.90 9.99
CA ARG A 344 -1.65 -9.92 10.92
C ARG A 344 -1.34 -10.24 12.39
N ALA A 345 -1.13 -11.51 12.74
CA ALA A 345 -0.79 -11.88 14.10
C ALA A 345 0.66 -11.51 14.43
N GLU A 346 1.59 -11.67 13.49
CA GLU A 346 2.96 -11.15 13.62
C GLU A 346 2.97 -9.62 13.73
N VAL A 347 2.26 -8.93 12.85
CA VAL A 347 2.15 -7.45 12.89
C VAL A 347 1.67 -6.98 14.25
N GLU A 348 0.62 -7.60 14.80
CA GLU A 348 0.09 -7.22 16.11
C GLU A 348 1.11 -7.44 17.24
N ARG A 349 1.84 -8.56 17.24
CA ARG A 349 2.90 -8.79 18.24
C ARG A 349 3.99 -7.72 18.17
N TRP A 350 4.40 -7.31 16.97
CA TRP A 350 5.37 -6.22 16.80
C TRP A 350 4.84 -4.88 17.30
N LYS A 351 3.56 -4.56 17.03
CA LYS A 351 2.93 -3.33 17.55
C LYS A 351 2.97 -3.27 19.06
N GLN A 352 2.47 -4.32 19.71
CA GLN A 352 2.43 -4.41 21.17
C GLN A 352 3.84 -4.39 21.77
N THR A 353 4.80 -5.06 21.13
CA THR A 353 6.19 -5.04 21.60
C THR A 353 6.79 -3.64 21.51
N PHE A 354 6.62 -2.92 20.40
CA PHE A 354 7.16 -1.57 20.27
C PHE A 354 6.43 -0.53 21.14
N ALA A 355 5.16 -0.75 21.47
CA ALA A 355 4.46 0.07 22.46
C ALA A 355 5.14 -0.01 23.85
N LEU A 356 5.72 -1.17 24.23
CA LEU A 356 6.48 -1.31 25.47
C LEU A 356 7.79 -0.50 25.48
N TYR A 357 8.41 -0.30 24.31
CA TYR A 357 9.66 0.46 24.17
C TYR A 357 9.43 1.96 24.00
N PHE A 358 8.41 2.35 23.22
CA PHE A 358 8.23 3.73 22.77
C PHE A 358 6.97 4.41 23.33
N GLY A 359 6.21 3.70 24.17
CA GLY A 359 4.95 4.16 24.74
C GLY A 359 3.77 4.06 23.77
N GLU A 360 2.56 4.32 24.29
CA GLU A 360 1.34 4.35 23.48
C GLU A 360 1.34 5.48 22.45
N VAL A 361 0.71 5.26 21.29
CA VAL A 361 0.57 6.29 20.25
C VAL A 361 -0.17 7.51 20.80
N GLN A 362 0.45 8.68 20.74
CA GLN A 362 -0.14 9.96 21.16
C GLN A 362 -0.43 10.88 19.97
N GLY A 363 -1.43 11.76 20.14
CA GLY A 363 -1.79 12.80 19.17
C GLY A 363 -2.97 12.43 18.25
N ALA A 364 -3.59 13.46 17.68
CA ALA A 364 -4.68 13.28 16.73
C ALA A 364 -4.20 12.64 15.41
N PRO A 365 -5.06 11.91 14.68
CA PRO A 365 -4.72 11.42 13.35
C PRO A 365 -4.40 12.61 12.43
N THR A 366 -3.26 12.55 11.73
CA THR A 366 -2.80 13.65 10.86
C THR A 366 -3.71 13.92 9.65
N PRO A 367 -4.47 12.95 9.09
CA PRO A 367 -5.50 13.24 8.08
C PRO A 367 -6.77 13.88 8.65
N GLY A 368 -6.91 13.97 9.97
CA GLY A 368 -8.17 14.30 10.64
C GLY A 368 -9.06 13.07 10.85
N SER A 369 -10.35 13.31 11.09
CA SER A 369 -11.37 12.27 11.27
C SER A 369 -12.44 12.38 10.20
N LEU A 370 -12.35 11.55 9.17
CA LEU A 370 -13.18 11.65 7.96
C LEU A 370 -14.53 10.92 8.06
N GLY A 371 -14.76 10.15 9.13
CA GLY A 371 -15.98 9.36 9.30
C GLY A 371 -16.10 8.20 8.29
N LEU A 372 -17.34 7.82 7.98
CA LEU A 372 -17.66 6.61 7.22
C LEU A 372 -17.80 6.82 5.70
N HIS A 373 -18.19 8.02 5.25
CA HIS A 373 -18.54 8.28 3.85
C HIS A 373 -17.97 9.59 3.29
N PRO A 374 -16.66 9.88 3.45
CA PRO A 374 -16.08 11.08 2.86
C PRO A 374 -16.16 11.04 1.33
N GLY A 375 -16.60 12.14 0.71
CA GLY A 375 -16.73 12.27 -0.75
C GLY A 375 -17.98 11.64 -1.38
N ALA A 376 -18.96 11.22 -0.58
CA ALA A 376 -20.23 10.65 -1.04
C ALA A 376 -21.17 11.67 -1.72
#